data_AF-A0A6N3DQE0-F1
#
_entry.id   AF-A0A6N3DQE0-F1
#
_cell.length_a   1.000
_cell.length_b   1.000
_cell.length_c   1.000
_cell.angle_alpha   90.00
_cell.angle_beta   90.00
_cell.angle_gamma   90.00
#
_symmetry.space_group_name_H-M   'P 1'
#
loop_
_entity.id
_entity.type
_entity.pdbx_description
1 polymer ?
#
loop_
_entity_poly.entity_id
_entity_poly.type
_entity_poly.pdbx_seq_one_letter_code
_entity_poly.pdbx_strand_id
1 'polypeptide(L)'
;MKRNYAGDVLRNFLIVIVFLCHSSYLFSNDKVISLIGTATGWAMEMFFVLSGFFIAIKYMQKNIPTVKEIAIHEWVKIYPEYFMGYIMCVFLEYWQKHYYGDMGSILQFVKKSLLNLGLLQSWVPNEDYYFSFNGVSWFLSSLFFAIC
;
A
#
# COMPACT_ATOMS: atom_id res chain seq x y z
N MET A 1 -16.54 -17.06 11.86
CA MET A 1 -16.84 -15.61 11.77
C MET A 1 -18.03 -15.43 10.84
N LYS A 2 -19.11 -14.80 11.29
CA LYS A 2 -20.19 -14.36 10.39
C LYS A 2 -19.62 -13.32 9.42
N ARG A 3 -20.00 -13.39 8.14
CA ARG A 3 -19.56 -12.45 7.11
C ARG A 3 -20.05 -11.03 7.45
N ASN A 4 -19.14 -10.06 7.40
CA ASN A 4 -19.48 -8.66 7.67
C ASN A 4 -19.83 -7.95 6.36
N TYR A 5 -21.11 -8.04 5.97
CA TYR A 5 -21.63 -7.46 4.74
C TYR A 5 -21.42 -5.94 4.65
N ALA A 6 -21.52 -5.22 5.77
CA ALA A 6 -21.28 -3.77 5.78
C ALA A 6 -19.82 -3.44 5.44
N GLY A 7 -18.88 -4.22 5.99
CA GLY A 7 -17.46 -4.12 5.68
C GLY A 7 -17.14 -4.40 4.21
N ASP A 8 -17.76 -5.45 3.66
CA ASP A 8 -17.59 -5.82 2.26
C ASP A 8 -18.12 -4.72 1.31
N VAL A 9 -19.30 -4.17 1.59
CA VAL A 9 -19.89 -3.07 0.79
C VAL A 9 -19.00 -1.83 0.81
N LEU A 10 -18.51 -1.45 2.00
CA LEU A 10 -17.62 -0.30 2.12
C LEU A 10 -16.32 -0.53 1.35
N ARG A 11 -15.67 -1.69 1.50
CA ARG A 11 -14.46 -2.03 0.74
C ARG A 11 -14.70 -1.96 -0.77
N ASN A 12 -15.79 -2.53 -1.26
CA ASN A 12 -16.12 -2.50 -2.69
C ASN A 12 -16.30 -1.06 -3.21
N PHE A 13 -16.97 -0.20 -2.43
CA PHE A 13 -17.11 1.22 -2.78
C PHE A 13 -15.75 1.93 -2.88
N LEU A 14 -14.86 1.69 -1.92
CA LEU A 14 -13.50 2.26 -1.93
C LEU A 14 -12.66 1.75 -3.11
N ILE A 15 -12.79 0.46 -3.49
CA ILE A 15 -12.13 -0.11 -4.69
C ILE A 15 -12.57 0.62 -5.95
N VAL A 16 -13.86 0.94 -6.09
CA VAL A 16 -14.39 1.65 -7.25
C VAL A 16 -13.76 3.05 -7.38
N ILE A 17 -13.57 3.77 -6.27
CA ILE A 17 -12.92 5.09 -6.29
C ILE A 17 -11.48 4.97 -6.79
N VAL A 18 -10.70 4.02 -6.27
CA VAL A 18 -9.32 3.76 -6.71
C VAL A 18 -9.28 3.39 -8.19
N PHE A 19 -10.21 2.54 -8.64
CA PHE A 19 -10.34 2.17 -10.04
C PHE A 19 -10.62 3.38 -10.95
N LEU A 20 -11.51 4.28 -10.54
CA LEU A 20 -11.78 5.52 -11.28
C LEU A 20 -10.55 6.42 -11.37
N CYS A 21 -9.71 6.47 -10.34
CA CYS A 21 -8.45 7.21 -10.36
C CYS A 21 -7.45 6.66 -11.37
N HIS A 22 -7.28 5.34 -11.41
CA HIS A 22 -6.44 4.70 -12.43
C HIS A 22 -7.04 4.79 -13.84
N SER A 23 -8.36 4.99 -13.93
CA SER A 23 -9.09 5.25 -15.19
C SER A 23 -9.23 6.74 -15.52
N SER A 24 -8.51 7.61 -14.81
CA SER A 24 -8.65 9.07 -14.93
C SER A 24 -8.39 9.59 -16.35
N TYR A 25 -7.56 8.89 -17.12
CA TYR A 25 -7.26 9.20 -18.53
C TYR A 25 -8.48 9.15 -19.46
N LEU A 26 -9.58 8.50 -19.04
CA LEU A 26 -10.84 8.46 -19.80
C LEU A 26 -11.67 9.74 -19.66
N PHE A 27 -11.36 10.58 -18.66
CA PHE A 27 -12.09 11.82 -18.43
C PHE A 27 -11.30 12.99 -19.03
N SER A 28 -12.00 13.93 -19.67
CA SER A 28 -11.38 15.13 -20.26
C SER A 28 -11.51 16.38 -19.37
N ASN A 29 -12.13 16.25 -18.20
CA ASN A 29 -12.42 17.39 -17.32
C ASN A 29 -11.47 17.38 -16.10
N ASP A 30 -10.57 18.36 -16.05
CA ASP A 30 -9.55 18.49 -14.98
C ASP A 30 -10.15 18.56 -13.58
N LYS A 31 -11.33 19.19 -13.42
CA LYS A 31 -12.01 19.26 -12.11
C LYS A 31 -12.49 17.88 -11.67
N VAL A 32 -12.97 17.06 -12.61
CA VAL A 32 -13.40 15.67 -12.32
C VAL A 32 -12.20 14.82 -11.95
N ILE A 33 -11.09 14.93 -12.70
CA ILE A 33 -9.84 14.22 -12.40
C ILE A 33 -9.32 14.58 -11.01
N SER A 34 -9.26 15.88 -10.69
CA SER A 34 -8.82 16.38 -9.38
C SER A 34 -9.71 15.87 -8.25
N LEU A 35 -11.04 15.90 -8.42
CA LEU A 35 -11.99 15.38 -7.44
C LEU A 35 -11.79 13.87 -7.19
N ILE A 36 -11.61 13.09 -8.25
CA ILE A 36 -11.34 11.64 -8.15
C ILE A 36 -10.01 11.40 -7.42
N GLY A 37 -8.98 12.18 -7.71
CA GLY A 37 -7.69 12.11 -7.02
C GLY A 37 -7.82 12.36 -5.51
N THR A 38 -8.51 13.44 -5.11
CA THR A 38 -8.78 13.72 -3.70
C THR A 38 -9.60 12.61 -3.04
N ALA A 39 -10.66 12.14 -3.70
CA ALA A 39 -11.48 11.05 -3.19
C ALA A 39 -10.67 9.75 -3.01
N THR A 40 -9.68 9.52 -3.86
CA THR A 40 -8.78 8.36 -3.76
C THR A 40 -7.86 8.45 -2.56
N GLY A 41 -7.34 9.65 -2.24
CA GLY A 41 -6.60 9.88 -1.00
C GLY A 41 -7.42 9.45 0.23
N TRP A 42 -8.65 9.94 0.34
CA TRP A 42 -9.57 9.54 1.41
C TRP A 42 -9.90 8.06 1.39
N ALA A 43 -10.03 7.45 0.20
CA ALA A 43 -10.32 6.03 0.10
C ALA A 43 -9.18 5.17 0.63
N MET A 44 -7.93 5.56 0.35
CA MET A 44 -6.74 4.87 0.85
C MET A 44 -6.60 5.00 2.37
N GLU A 45 -6.86 6.19 2.93
CA GLU A 45 -6.93 6.39 4.38
C GLU A 45 -7.97 5.49 5.04
N MET A 46 -9.16 5.39 4.44
CA MET A 46 -10.23 4.51 4.93
C MET A 46 -9.84 3.04 4.84
N PHE A 47 -9.18 2.59 3.76
CA PHE A 47 -8.65 1.23 3.69
C PHE A 47 -7.66 0.92 4.81
N PHE A 48 -6.80 1.87 5.13
CA PHE A 48 -5.83 1.74 6.22
C PHE A 48 -6.53 1.57 7.57
N VAL A 49 -7.47 2.47 7.89
CA VAL A 49 -8.26 2.42 9.14
C VAL A 49 -9.08 1.13 9.24
N LEU A 50 -9.76 0.74 8.15
CA LEU A 50 -10.56 -0.49 8.11
C LEU A 50 -9.71 -1.75 8.31
N SER A 51 -8.50 -1.78 7.76
CA SER A 51 -7.58 -2.91 7.94
C SER A 51 -7.21 -3.09 9.42
N GLY A 52 -6.86 -2.00 10.11
CA GLY A 52 -6.63 -2.02 11.56
C GLY A 52 -7.88 -2.42 12.36
N PHE A 53 -9.05 -1.89 12.00
CA PHE A 53 -10.31 -2.20 12.66
C PHE A 53 -10.67 -3.70 12.56
N PHE A 54 -10.54 -4.32 11.39
CA PHE A 54 -10.83 -5.74 11.23
C PHE A 54 -9.82 -6.63 11.96
N ILE A 55 -8.54 -6.23 12.01
CA ILE A 55 -7.53 -6.90 12.84
C ILE A 55 -7.95 -6.82 14.31
N ALA A 56 -8.32 -5.64 14.81
CA ALA A 56 -8.76 -5.47 16.18
C ALA A 56 -9.95 -6.38 16.52
N ILE A 57 -11.00 -6.42 15.68
CA ILE A 57 -12.16 -7.34 15.89
C ILE A 57 -11.72 -8.81 15.88
N LYS A 58 -10.90 -9.21 14.90
CA LYS A 58 -10.43 -10.59 14.74
C LYS A 58 -9.70 -11.08 15.99
N TYR A 59 -8.85 -10.24 16.57
CA TYR A 59 -8.06 -10.61 17.74
C TYR A 59 -8.82 -10.39 19.04
N MET A 60 -9.75 -9.42 19.14
CA MET A 60 -10.58 -9.20 20.35
C MET A 60 -11.34 -10.46 20.75
N GLN A 61 -11.78 -11.24 19.76
CA GLN A 61 -12.49 -12.50 19.98
C GLN A 61 -11.60 -13.65 20.45
N LYS A 62 -10.27 -13.49 20.44
CA LYS A 62 -9.28 -14.55 20.68
C LYS A 62 -8.47 -14.37 21.98
N ASN A 63 -8.86 -13.46 22.88
CA ASN A 63 -8.07 -13.03 24.06
C ASN A 63 -6.67 -12.53 23.65
N ILE A 64 -6.60 -11.25 23.33
CA ILE A 64 -5.51 -10.66 22.54
C ILE A 64 -4.11 -10.80 23.18
N PRO A 65 -3.12 -11.31 22.42
CA PRO A 65 -1.69 -11.11 22.65
C PRO A 65 -1.30 -9.67 22.27
N THR A 66 -0.31 -9.06 22.93
CA THR A 66 0.11 -7.65 22.80
C THR A 66 0.11 -7.09 21.36
N VAL A 67 -0.02 -5.75 21.20
CA VAL A 67 -0.02 -5.08 19.87
C VAL A 67 1.11 -5.57 18.97
N LYS A 68 2.30 -5.79 19.56
CA LYS A 68 3.47 -6.34 18.90
C LYS A 68 3.24 -7.74 18.32
N GLU A 69 2.62 -8.65 19.08
CA GLU A 69 2.34 -10.02 18.63
C GLU A 69 1.30 -10.04 17.50
N ILE A 70 0.29 -9.17 17.57
CA ILE A 70 -0.66 -8.98 16.46
C ILE A 70 0.07 -8.49 15.21
N ALA A 71 0.92 -7.47 15.35
CA ALA A 71 1.66 -6.90 14.25
C ALA A 71 2.59 -7.93 13.59
N ILE A 72 3.32 -8.72 14.38
CA ILE A 72 4.17 -9.82 13.87
C ILE A 72 3.33 -10.84 13.08
N HIS A 73 2.19 -11.26 13.62
CA HIS A 73 1.36 -12.27 12.96
C HIS A 73 0.82 -11.78 11.61
N GLU A 74 0.33 -10.54 11.52
CA GLU A 74 -0.15 -9.98 10.24
C GLU A 74 1.03 -9.69 9.30
N TRP A 75 2.17 -9.26 9.82
CA TRP A 75 3.39 -9.02 9.04
C TRP A 75 3.89 -10.30 8.36
N VAL A 76 4.08 -11.39 9.12
CA VAL A 76 4.53 -12.69 8.58
C VAL A 76 3.56 -13.23 7.52
N LYS A 77 2.26 -12.97 7.69
CA LYS A 77 1.24 -13.40 6.73
C LYS A 77 1.31 -12.62 5.41
N ILE A 78 1.48 -11.30 5.47
CA ILE A 78 1.37 -10.41 4.30
C ILE A 78 2.72 -10.24 3.59
N TYR A 79 3.83 -10.32 4.32
CA TYR A 79 5.19 -10.09 3.79
C TYR A 79 5.55 -10.95 2.56
N PRO A 80 5.21 -12.26 2.48
CA PRO A 80 5.53 -13.07 1.30
C PRO A 80 4.87 -12.55 0.02
N GLU A 81 3.60 -12.13 0.09
CA GLU A 81 2.87 -11.55 -1.04
C GLU A 81 3.48 -10.22 -1.46
N TYR A 82 3.83 -9.38 -0.47
CA TYR A 82 4.54 -8.13 -0.72
C TYR A 82 5.88 -8.38 -1.42
N PHE A 83 6.67 -9.34 -0.96
CA PHE A 83 7.98 -9.64 -1.51
C PHE A 83 7.92 -10.07 -2.98
N MET A 84 6.92 -10.89 -3.34
CA MET A 84 6.67 -11.24 -4.75
C MET A 84 6.32 -10.00 -5.59
N GLY A 85 5.42 -9.16 -5.10
CA GLY A 85 5.07 -7.90 -5.77
C GLY A 85 6.26 -6.95 -5.91
N TYR A 86 7.09 -6.84 -4.88
CA TYR A 86 8.31 -6.05 -4.90
C TYR A 86 9.29 -6.56 -5.97
N ILE A 87 9.53 -7.87 -6.06
CA ILE A 87 10.38 -8.46 -7.12
C ILE A 87 9.84 -8.09 -8.50
N MET A 88 8.52 -8.21 -8.72
CA MET A 88 7.90 -7.83 -9.99
C MET A 88 8.12 -6.35 -10.31
N CYS A 89 7.92 -5.46 -9.34
CA CYS A 89 8.16 -4.03 -9.52
C CYS A 89 9.63 -3.73 -9.85
N VAL A 90 10.59 -4.39 -9.19
CA VAL A 90 12.03 -4.26 -9.47
C VAL A 90 12.33 -4.64 -10.93
N PHE A 91 11.80 -5.78 -11.39
CA PHE A 91 12.00 -6.22 -12.78
C PHE A 91 11.37 -5.26 -13.78
N LEU A 92 10.13 -4.81 -13.55
CA LEU A 92 9.41 -3.91 -14.44
C LEU A 92 10.09 -2.53 -14.52
N GLU A 93 10.50 -1.96 -13.39
CA GLU A 93 11.17 -0.66 -13.35
C GLU A 93 12.55 -0.73 -14.01
N TYR A 94 13.31 -1.80 -13.76
CA TYR A 94 14.58 -2.03 -14.45
C TYR A 94 14.39 -2.16 -15.97
N TRP A 95 13.41 -2.96 -16.40
CA TRP A 95 13.11 -3.17 -17.82
C TRP A 95 12.68 -1.86 -18.51
N GLN A 96 11.81 -1.07 -17.87
CA GLN A 96 11.37 0.22 -18.38
C GLN A 96 12.55 1.18 -18.55
N LYS A 97 13.40 1.33 -17.53
CA LYS A 97 14.58 2.21 -17.58
C LYS A 97 15.57 1.80 -18.67
N HIS A 98 15.81 0.50 -18.83
CA HIS A 98 16.66 -0.02 -19.90
C HIS A 98 16.05 0.23 -21.29
N TYR A 99 14.73 0.05 -21.46
CA TYR A 99 14.06 0.21 -22.75
C TYR A 99 14.01 1.67 -23.22
N TYR A 100 13.75 2.62 -22.32
CA TYR A 100 13.63 4.04 -22.64
C TYR A 100 14.98 4.80 -22.58
N GLY A 101 16.09 4.12 -22.29
CA GLY A 101 17.43 4.73 -22.23
C GLY A 101 17.64 5.68 -21.04
N ASP A 102 16.69 5.76 -20.12
CA ASP A 102 16.78 6.56 -18.89
C ASP A 102 17.26 5.67 -17.74
N MET A 103 18.57 5.37 -17.73
CA MET A 103 19.23 4.93 -16.50
C MET A 103 19.35 6.13 -15.55
N GLY A 104 18.21 6.58 -15.01
CA GLY A 104 18.18 7.47 -13.86
C GLY A 104 19.12 6.94 -12.77
N SER A 105 19.53 7.80 -11.83
CA SER A 105 20.60 7.49 -10.88
C SER A 105 20.49 6.08 -10.26
N ILE A 106 21.41 5.17 -10.59
CA ILE A 106 21.49 3.81 -10.02
C ILE A 106 21.51 3.85 -8.49
N LEU A 107 22.13 4.89 -7.93
CA LEU A 107 22.17 5.14 -6.50
C LEU A 107 20.77 5.40 -5.93
N GLN A 108 19.92 6.15 -6.63
CA GLN A 108 18.53 6.36 -6.18
C GLN A 108 17.72 5.07 -6.25
N PHE A 109 17.88 4.27 -7.32
CA PHE A 109 17.22 2.97 -7.43
C PHE A 109 17.58 2.06 -6.25
N VAL A 110 18.88 1.93 -5.95
CA VAL A 110 19.37 1.13 -4.82
C VAL A 110 18.85 1.67 -3.48
N LYS A 111 18.85 2.99 -3.27
CA LYS A 111 18.30 3.60 -2.05
C LYS A 111 16.81 3.29 -1.86
N LYS A 112 15.99 3.48 -2.91
CA LYS A 112 14.56 3.16 -2.87
C LYS A 112 14.36 1.66 -2.60
N SER A 113 15.17 0.81 -3.22
CA SER A 113 15.11 -0.65 -3.08
C SER A 113 15.41 -1.11 -1.65
N LEU A 114 16.47 -0.59 -1.04
CA LEU A 114 16.83 -0.88 0.36
C LEU A 114 15.73 -0.44 1.33
N LEU A 115 15.14 0.75 1.12
CA LEU A 115 14.05 1.24 1.95
C LEU A 115 12.80 0.39 1.81
N ASN A 116 12.46 -0.09 0.60
CA ASN A 116 11.31 -0.97 0.38
C ASN A 116 11.52 -2.36 0.98
N LEU A 117 12.74 -2.92 0.90
CA LEU A 117 13.07 -4.19 1.56
C LEU A 117 13.01 -4.08 3.08
N GLY A 118 13.46 -2.95 3.63
CA GLY A 118 13.35 -2.65 5.06
C GLY A 118 11.96 -2.18 5.50
N LEU A 119 11.00 -2.01 4.58
CA LEU A 119 9.68 -1.43 4.84
C LEU A 119 9.71 -0.02 5.46
N LEU A 120 10.75 0.75 5.14
CA LEU A 120 10.99 2.12 5.64
C LEU A 120 10.63 3.21 4.61
N GLN A 121 10.18 2.84 3.42
CA GLN A 121 9.85 3.77 2.34
C GLN A 121 8.79 4.81 2.75
N SER A 122 7.81 4.44 3.57
CA SER A 122 6.74 5.33 4.04
C SER A 122 7.22 6.32 5.11
N TRP A 123 8.41 6.12 5.67
CA TRP A 123 8.96 6.97 6.74
C TRP A 123 9.71 8.17 6.15
N VAL A 124 9.98 8.14 4.85
CA VAL A 124 10.57 9.24 4.11
C VAL A 124 9.44 10.11 3.56
N PRO A 125 9.30 11.39 3.98
CA PRO A 125 8.22 12.28 3.53
C PRO A 125 8.51 12.84 2.13
N ASN A 126 8.70 11.95 1.15
CA ASN A 126 8.96 12.27 -0.23
C ASN A 126 8.30 11.22 -1.14
N GLU A 127 7.49 11.68 -2.09
CA GLU A 127 6.68 10.87 -2.99
C GLU A 127 7.51 9.91 -3.84
N ASP A 128 8.73 10.30 -4.19
CA ASP A 128 9.67 9.45 -4.91
C ASP A 128 10.02 8.18 -4.13
N TYR A 129 9.88 8.21 -2.80
CA TYR A 129 10.19 7.10 -1.91
C TYR A 129 8.93 6.36 -1.51
N TYR A 130 7.92 7.04 -0.97
CA TYR A 130 6.74 6.34 -0.46
C TYR A 130 5.85 5.76 -1.58
N PHE A 131 5.89 6.27 -2.81
CA PHE A 131 5.25 5.64 -3.97
C PHE A 131 6.17 4.72 -4.79
N SER A 132 7.43 4.53 -4.37
CA SER A 132 8.36 3.68 -5.14
C SER A 132 7.98 2.19 -5.11
N PHE A 133 8.31 1.48 -6.20
CA PHE A 133 8.02 0.06 -6.40
C PHE A 133 6.55 -0.30 -6.14
N ASN A 134 6.29 -0.97 -5.02
CA ASN A 134 4.94 -1.32 -4.59
C ASN A 134 4.43 -0.23 -3.65
N GLY A 135 3.90 0.85 -4.21
CA GLY A 135 3.42 2.02 -3.47
C GLY A 135 2.28 1.73 -2.48
N VAL A 136 1.59 0.59 -2.57
CA VAL A 136 0.49 0.22 -1.64
C VAL A 136 1.00 -0.51 -0.39
N SER A 137 2.32 -0.55 -0.19
CA SER A 137 2.99 -1.24 0.93
C SER A 137 2.98 -0.48 2.26
N TRP A 138 2.36 0.70 2.32
CA TRP A 138 2.33 1.54 3.53
C TRP A 138 1.73 0.82 4.74
N PHE A 139 0.69 0.01 4.54
CA PHE A 139 0.09 -0.77 5.62
C PHE A 139 1.11 -1.72 6.27
N LEU A 140 1.90 -2.41 5.45
CA LEU A 140 2.93 -3.33 5.94
C LEU A 140 4.10 -2.60 6.61
N SER A 141 4.45 -1.41 6.10
CA SER A 141 5.41 -0.49 6.72
C SER A 141 4.94 0.00 8.11
N SER A 142 3.65 0.28 8.27
CA SER A 142 3.07 0.63 9.57
C SER A 142 3.00 -0.56 10.53
N LEU A 143 2.73 -1.78 10.04
CA LEU A 143 2.84 -2.98 10.87
C LEU A 143 4.28 -3.17 11.37
N PHE A 144 5.28 -2.98 10.50
CA PHE A 144 6.68 -3.05 10.89
C PHE A 144 7.03 -2.01 11.97
N PHE A 145 6.55 -0.77 11.82
CA PHE A 145 6.70 0.26 12.85
C PHE A 145 6.13 -0.17 14.21
N ALA A 146 4.98 -0.85 14.24
CA ALA A 146 4.37 -1.33 15.49
C ALA A 146 5.11 -2.52 16.14
N ILE A 147 6.07 -3.14 15.44
CA ILE A 147 6.90 -4.24 15.96
C ILE A 147 8.16 -3.71 16.67
N CYS A 148 8.71 -2.61 16.16
CA CYS A 148 9.89 -1.92 16.70
C CYS A 148 9.60 -1.35 18.10
#